data_AF-A0A1I6GII4-F1
#
_entry.id   AF-A0A1I6GII4-F1
#
_cell.length_a   1.000
_cell.length_b   1.000
_cell.length_c   1.000
_cell.angle_alpha   90.00
_cell.angle_beta   90.00
_cell.angle_gamma   90.00
#
_symmetry.space_group_name_H-M   'P 1'
#
loop_
_entity.id
_entity.type
_entity.pdbx_description
1 polymer ?
#
loop_
_entity_poly.entity_id
_entity_poly.type
_entity_poly.pdbx_seq_one_letter_code
_entity_poly.pdbx_strand_id
1 'polypeptide(L)'
;MSRFQRVMAIVLTVLTVCFAGLWAYLFAYVTAMSCAFSTSGNCSAPTPWEMRGEDLQIFVLIPGAIFIVLLVITVLLWRKRSSGNVKM
;
A
#
# COMPACT_ATOMS: atom_id res chain seq x y z
N MET A 1 -13.90 14.03 19.81
CA MET A 1 -13.78 13.64 18.38
C MET A 1 -15.14 13.89 17.75
N SER A 2 -15.25 14.81 16.80
CA SER A 2 -16.54 14.99 16.11
C SER A 2 -16.87 13.69 15.34
N ARG A 3 -18.15 13.38 15.14
CA ARG A 3 -18.56 12.19 14.36
C ARG A 3 -17.87 12.16 12.99
N PHE A 4 -17.67 13.33 12.37
CA PHE A 4 -16.93 13.52 11.12
C PHE A 4 -15.48 13.02 11.18
N GLN A 5 -14.73 13.34 12.24
CA GLN A 5 -13.33 12.90 12.35
C GLN A 5 -13.19 11.38 12.50
N ARG A 6 -14.15 10.72 13.15
CA ARG A 6 -14.17 9.25 13.24
C ARG A 6 -14.46 8.61 11.88
N VAL A 7 -15.47 9.11 11.17
CA VAL A 7 -15.82 8.62 9.83
C VAL A 7 -14.64 8.80 8.87
N MET A 8 -14.00 9.97 8.87
CA MET A 8 -12.83 10.24 8.04
C MET A 8 -11.66 9.30 8.34
N ALA A 9 -11.35 9.06 9.62
CA ALA A 9 -10.28 8.13 10.00
C ALA A 9 -10.57 6.69 9.56
N ILE A 10 -11.83 6.24 9.70
CA ILE A 10 -12.26 4.90 9.27
C ILE A 10 -12.17 4.77 7.74
N VAL A 11 -12.69 5.75 7.00
CA VAL A 11 -12.63 5.76 5.53
C VAL A 11 -11.19 5.72 5.04
N LEU A 12 -10.29 6.52 5.63
CA LEU A 12 -8.87 6.51 5.29
C LEU A 12 -8.19 5.18 5.60
N THR A 13 -8.51 4.54 6.74
CA THR A 13 -7.99 3.19 7.02
C THR A 13 -8.46 2.17 6.00
N VAL A 14 -9.75 2.18 5.64
CA VAL A 14 -10.30 1.25 4.65
C VAL A 14 -9.65 1.48 3.28
N LEU A 15 -9.51 2.73 2.85
CA LEU A 15 -8.82 3.08 1.61
C LEU A 15 -7.37 2.61 1.60
N THR A 16 -6.65 2.79 2.71
CA THR A 16 -5.25 2.37 2.83
C THR A 16 -5.12 0.85 2.72
N VAL A 17 -6.02 0.09 3.36
CA VAL A 17 -6.05 -1.38 3.27
C VAL A 17 -6.42 -1.86 1.87
N CYS A 18 -7.44 -1.25 1.24
CA CYS A 18 -7.81 -1.56 -0.14
C CYS A 18 -6.67 -1.28 -1.12
N PHE A 19 -5.94 -0.18 -0.93
CA PHE A 19 -4.80 0.18 -1.76
C PHE A 19 -3.66 -0.84 -1.62
N ALA A 20 -3.34 -1.27 -0.40
CA ALA A 20 -2.36 -2.33 -0.17
C ALA A 20 -2.79 -3.66 -0.82
N GLY A 21 -4.08 -4.01 -0.72
CA GLY A 21 -4.64 -5.19 -1.36
C GLY A 21 -4.55 -5.14 -2.90
N LEU A 22 -4.90 -3.99 -3.49
CA LEU A 22 -4.77 -3.74 -4.93
C LEU A 22 -3.33 -3.85 -5.40
N TRP A 23 -2.38 -3.28 -4.65
CA TRP A 23 -0.96 -3.38 -4.95
C TRP A 23 -0.47 -4.84 -4.93
N ALA A 24 -0.82 -5.59 -3.89
CA ALA A 24 -0.45 -7.01 -3.77
C ALA A 24 -1.07 -7.86 -4.89
N TYR A 25 -2.33 -7.58 -5.27
CA TYR A 25 -3.01 -8.26 -6.37
C TYR A 25 -2.33 -7.96 -7.72
N LEU A 26 -2.04 -6.68 -8.00
CA LEU A 26 -1.36 -6.27 -9.22
C LEU A 26 0.02 -6.93 -9.34
N PHE A 27 0.76 -7.00 -8.22
CA PHE A 27 2.03 -7.68 -8.17
C PHE A 27 1.92 -9.18 -8.47
N ALA A 28 0.97 -9.88 -7.83
CA ALA A 28 0.72 -11.30 -8.08
C ALA A 28 0.30 -11.55 -9.54
N TYR A 29 -0.51 -10.66 -10.11
CA TYR A 29 -0.95 -10.74 -11.50
C TYR A 29 0.22 -10.60 -12.49
N VAL A 30 1.08 -9.61 -12.32
CA VAL A 30 2.26 -9.41 -13.19
C VAL A 30 3.26 -10.56 -13.04
N THR A 31 3.47 -11.04 -11.82
CA THR A 31 4.30 -12.22 -11.55
C THR A 31 3.75 -13.45 -12.26
N ALA A 32 2.44 -13.71 -12.18
CA ALA A 32 1.79 -14.82 -12.86
C ALA A 32 1.87 -14.70 -14.39
N MET A 33 1.69 -13.49 -14.94
CA MET A 33 1.85 -13.23 -16.37
C MET A 33 3.28 -13.48 -16.85
N SER A 34 4.30 -13.11 -16.06
CA SER A 34 5.70 -13.37 -16.43
C SER A 34 6.00 -14.87 -16.56
N CYS A 35 5.32 -15.72 -15.77
CA CYS A 35 5.40 -17.17 -15.91
C CYS A 35 4.79 -17.68 -17.21
N ALA A 36 3.69 -17.06 -17.67
CA ALA A 36 3.00 -17.47 -18.89
C ALA A 36 3.80 -17.20 -20.16
N PHE A 37 4.71 -16.22 -20.14
CA PHE A 37 5.54 -15.84 -21.29
C PHE A 37 6.99 -16.37 -21.23
N SER A 38 7.38 -17.12 -20.20
CA SER A 38 8.74 -17.68 -20.07
C SER A 38 8.86 -19.03 -20.78
N THR A 39 9.76 -19.12 -21.78
CA THR A 39 10.05 -20.35 -22.53
C THR A 39 11.02 -21.30 -21.80
N SER A 40 11.69 -20.84 -20.73
CA SER A 40 12.84 -21.55 -20.14
C SER A 40 12.53 -22.41 -18.91
N GLY A 41 11.26 -22.51 -18.48
CA GLY A 41 10.84 -23.35 -17.35
C GLY A 41 11.23 -22.84 -15.95
N ASN A 42 12.16 -21.88 -15.84
CA ASN A 42 12.44 -21.15 -14.61
C ASN A 42 11.59 -19.87 -14.57
N CYS A 43 10.37 -20.01 -14.08
CA CYS A 43 9.39 -18.93 -14.01
C CYS A 43 9.40 -18.25 -12.63
N SER A 44 10.59 -17.83 -12.17
CA SER A 44 10.68 -16.94 -11.01
C SER A 44 10.86 -15.52 -11.53
N ALA A 45 9.78 -14.74 -11.47
CA ALA A 45 9.90 -13.30 -11.69
C ALA A 45 10.82 -12.75 -10.60
N PRO A 46 11.80 -11.89 -10.94
CA PRO A 46 12.58 -11.19 -9.93
C PRO A 46 11.62 -10.45 -9.02
N THR A 47 11.91 -10.51 -7.73
CA THR A 47 11.10 -9.85 -6.72
C THR A 47 11.02 -8.34 -7.01
N PRO A 48 9.96 -7.63 -6.57
CA PRO A 48 9.73 -6.26 -7.02
C PRO A 48 10.85 -5.31 -6.58
N TRP A 49 11.59 -5.66 -5.52
CA TRP A 49 12.79 -4.96 -5.06
C TRP A 49 14.07 -5.30 -5.85
N GLU A 50 14.06 -6.35 -6.68
CA GLU A 50 15.14 -6.71 -7.61
C GLU A 50 14.92 -6.16 -9.02
N MET A 51 13.74 -5.61 -9.32
CA MET A 51 13.48 -4.93 -10.59
C MET A 51 14.40 -3.71 -10.74
N ARG A 52 14.83 -3.40 -11.97
CA ARG A 52 15.76 -2.30 -12.24
C ARG A 52 15.16 -1.32 -13.25
N GLY A 53 15.52 -0.05 -13.14
CA GLY A 53 15.07 0.99 -14.07
C GLY A 53 13.66 1.52 -13.76
N GLU A 54 12.88 1.78 -14.81
CA GLU A 54 11.53 2.36 -14.72
C GLU A 54 10.51 1.44 -14.04
N ASP A 55 10.67 0.12 -14.19
CA ASP A 55 9.74 -0.87 -13.63
C ASP A 55 9.72 -0.82 -12.10
N LEU A 56 10.88 -0.67 -11.46
CA LEU A 56 10.97 -0.49 -10.00
C LEU A 56 10.23 0.78 -9.55
N GLN A 57 10.29 1.83 -10.36
CA GLN A 57 9.67 3.10 -10.01
C GLN A 57 8.16 3.02 -10.05
N ILE A 58 7.62 2.42 -11.11
CA ILE A 58 6.17 2.28 -11.33
C ILE A 58 5.56 1.25 -10.38
N PHE A 59 6.22 0.10 -10.19
CA PHE A 59 5.68 -1.00 -9.41
C PHE A 59 5.92 -0.87 -7.90
N VAL A 60 6.96 -0.16 -7.46
CA VAL A 60 7.33 -0.12 -6.03
C VAL A 60 7.41 1.28 -5.47
N LEU A 61 8.17 2.19 -6.09
CA LEU A 61 8.40 3.52 -5.52
C LEU A 61 7.13 4.38 -5.48
N ILE A 62 6.40 4.47 -6.58
CA ILE A 62 5.17 5.27 -6.68
C ILE A 62 4.08 4.74 -5.73
N PRO A 63 3.67 3.45 -5.79
CA PRO A 63 2.66 2.93 -4.88
C PRO A 63 3.14 2.92 -3.42
N GLY A 64 4.43 2.67 -3.17
CA GLY A 64 5.02 2.77 -1.84
C GLY A 64 4.95 4.17 -1.25
N ALA A 65 5.25 5.21 -2.04
CA ALA A 65 5.15 6.60 -1.62
C ALA A 65 3.70 6.99 -1.26
N ILE A 66 2.73 6.61 -2.11
CA ILE A 66 1.30 6.86 -1.85
C ILE A 66 0.87 6.16 -0.56
N PHE A 67 1.28 4.91 -0.37
CA PHE A 67 0.96 4.15 0.84
C PHE A 67 1.54 4.78 2.10
N ILE A 68 2.80 5.22 2.08
CA ILE A 68 3.44 5.91 3.22
C ILE A 68 2.68 7.18 3.57
N VAL A 69 2.31 8.00 2.58
CA VAL A 69 1.56 9.24 2.81
C VAL A 69 0.21 8.93 3.47
N LEU A 70 -0.54 7.96 2.95
CA LEU A 70 -1.82 7.54 3.52
C LEU A 70 -1.67 6.99 4.94
N LEU A 71 -0.63 6.20 5.19
CA LEU A 71 -0.34 5.64 6.50
C LEU A 71 0.03 6.73 7.50
N VAL A 72 0.90 7.68 7.13
CA VAL A 72 1.28 8.82 7.99
C VAL A 72 0.06 9.65 8.35
N ILE A 73 -0.79 10.00 7.38
CA ILE A 73 -2.03 10.74 7.62
C ILE A 73 -2.94 9.96 8.58
N THR A 74 -3.09 8.66 8.34
CA THR A 74 -3.89 7.78 9.19
C THR A 74 -3.35 7.74 10.62
N VAL A 75 -2.05 7.51 10.80
CA VAL A 75 -1.39 7.47 12.12
C VAL A 75 -1.51 8.81 12.84
N LEU A 76 -1.36 9.94 12.15
CA LEU A 76 -1.55 11.27 12.75
C LEU A 76 -2.99 11.49 13.23
N LEU A 77 -3.99 11.06 12.45
CA LEU A 77 -5.40 11.14 12.82
C LEU A 77 -5.72 10.25 14.04
N TRP A 78 -5.13 9.05 14.10
CA TRP A 78 -5.28 8.13 15.23
C TRP A 78 -4.49 8.58 16.47
N ARG A 79 -3.33 9.22 16.32
CA ARG A 79 -2.55 9.76 17.44
C ARG A 79 -3.25 10.96 18.09
N LYS A 80 -3.88 11.83 17.29
CA LYS A 80 -4.72 12.93 17.79
C LYS A 80 -5.92 12.44 18.60
N ARG A 81 -6.43 11.22 18.32
CA ARG A 81 -7.46 10.55 19.13
C ARG A 81 -6.94 10.17 20.53
N SER A 82 -5.68 9.78 20.66
CA SER A 82 -5.09 9.34 21.94
C SER A 82 -4.81 10.52 22.90
N SER A 83 -4.27 11.65 22.41
CA SER A 83 -4.06 12.84 23.26
C SER A 83 -5.35 13.50 23.78
N GLY A 84 -6.50 13.27 23.13
CA GLY A 84 -7.80 13.71 23.64
C GLY A 84 -8.38 12.85 24.76
N ASN A 85 -7.73 11.73 25.08
CA ASN A 85 -8.13 10.77 26.11
C ASN A 85 -7.24 10.84 27.38
N VAL A 86 -6.29 11.78 27.42
CA VAL A 86 -5.40 12.06 28.56
C VAL A 86 -5.78 13.39 29.20
N LYS A 87 -7.08 13.56 29.45
CA LYS A 87 -7.62 14.53 30.40
C LYS A 87 -8.74 13.82 31.17
N MET A 88 -8.32 12.93 32.07
CA MET A 88 -9.08 12.63 33.29
C MET A 88 -8.48 13.50 34.39
#